data_AF-A0A349M581-F1
#
_entry.id   AF-A0A349M581-F1
#
_cell.length_a   1.000
_cell.length_b   1.000
_cell.length_c   1.000
_cell.angle_alpha   90.00
_cell.angle_beta   90.00
_cell.angle_gamma   90.00
#
_symmetry.space_group_name_H-M   'P 1'
#
loop_
_entity.id
_entity.type
_entity.pdbx_description
1 polymer ?
#
loop_
_entity_poly.entity_id
_entity_poly.type
_entity_poly.pdbx_seq_one_letter_code
_entity_poly.pdbx_strand_id
1 'polypeptide(L)'
;EVTGVRAAWTEPAISNVPNAHVATWIGVGGWGASYNNIVQIGTLAYVTTDGQIEHTVWYETLPPNSWTFIGYVAAGDKVFASIELEHGSAQLWNLALVDQTTNQTFKVTVSFSSHRIYSDFIVEDPDATSNNGPPY
;
A
#
# COMPACT_ATOMS: atom_id res chain seq x y z
N GLU A 1 18.32 0.43 11.69
CA GLU A 1 16.94 0.91 11.59
C GLU A 1 16.59 1.07 10.12
N VAL A 2 15.36 0.73 9.76
CA VAL A 2 14.80 0.97 8.44
C VAL A 2 14.46 2.45 8.31
N THR A 3 15.05 3.11 7.33
CA THR A 3 14.76 4.50 6.99
C THR A 3 14.05 4.64 5.66
N GLY A 4 13.92 3.55 4.90
CA GLY A 4 13.12 3.53 3.70
C GLY A 4 13.03 2.15 3.06
N VAL A 5 12.07 2.02 2.16
CA VAL A 5 11.84 0.84 1.33
C VAL A 5 11.36 1.29 -0.05
N ARG A 6 11.80 0.59 -1.09
CA ARG A 6 11.43 0.86 -2.48
C ARG A 6 11.20 -0.45 -3.19
N ALA A 7 10.17 -0.50 -4.03
CA ALA A 7 9.93 -1.64 -4.91
C ALA A 7 9.31 -1.17 -6.21
N ALA A 8 9.35 -2.05 -7.21
CA ALA A 8 8.61 -1.89 -8.44
C ALA A 8 7.87 -3.20 -8.75
N TRP A 9 6.67 -3.08 -9.29
CA TRP A 9 5.89 -4.23 -9.75
C TRP A 9 5.13 -3.88 -11.03
N THR A 10 4.61 -4.92 -11.67
CA THR A 10 3.58 -4.75 -12.69
C THR A 10 2.25 -4.97 -12.01
N GLU A 11 1.32 -4.02 -12.14
CA GLU A 11 0.00 -4.13 -11.56
C GLU A 11 -0.69 -5.42 -12.07
N PRO A 12 -1.12 -6.32 -11.17
CA PRO A 12 -1.67 -7.60 -11.58
C PRO A 12 -2.96 -7.42 -12.37
N ALA A 13 -3.26 -8.38 -13.25
CA ALA A 13 -4.62 -8.56 -13.75
C ALA A 13 -5.31 -9.62 -12.89
N ILE A 14 -6.56 -9.37 -12.48
CA ILE A 14 -7.37 -10.35 -11.74
C ILE A 14 -8.50 -10.88 -12.62
N SER A 15 -9.03 -12.06 -12.24
CA SER A 15 -10.23 -12.61 -12.87
C SER A 15 -11.48 -11.92 -12.32
N ASN A 16 -12.46 -11.63 -13.17
CA ASN A 16 -13.74 -11.06 -12.73
C ASN A 16 -14.65 -12.14 -12.11
N VAL A 17 -14.32 -12.57 -10.90
CA VAL A 17 -15.15 -13.47 -10.08
C VAL A 17 -15.51 -12.79 -8.77
N PRO A 18 -16.67 -13.12 -8.16
CA PRO A 18 -17.10 -12.48 -6.92
C PRO A 18 -16.02 -12.54 -5.84
N ASN A 19 -15.79 -11.41 -5.17
CA ASN A 19 -14.79 -11.24 -4.10
C ASN A 19 -13.34 -11.48 -4.52
N ALA A 20 -12.99 -11.52 -5.81
CA ALA A 20 -11.58 -11.53 -6.20
C ALA A 20 -10.92 -10.21 -5.82
N HIS A 21 -9.81 -10.29 -5.10
CA HIS A 21 -9.00 -9.14 -4.76
C HIS A 21 -7.55 -9.55 -4.47
N VAL A 22 -6.64 -8.60 -4.62
CA VAL A 22 -5.23 -8.75 -4.26
C VAL A 22 -4.64 -7.37 -4.00
N ALA A 23 -3.92 -7.23 -2.89
CA ALA A 23 -3.13 -6.05 -2.59
C ALA A 23 -1.65 -6.32 -2.89
N THR A 24 -0.95 -5.33 -3.46
CA THR A 24 0.51 -5.36 -3.59
C THR A 24 1.07 -4.10 -2.96
N TRP A 25 1.96 -4.24 -1.97
CA TRP A 25 2.39 -3.10 -1.17
C TRP A 25 3.82 -3.22 -0.65
N ILE A 26 4.39 -2.07 -0.30
CA ILE A 26 5.61 -1.97 0.51
C ILE A 26 5.29 -1.37 1.86
N GLY A 27 6.03 -1.76 2.89
CA GLY A 27 5.77 -1.31 4.26
C GLY A 27 7.03 -1.22 5.12
N VAL A 28 6.93 -0.44 6.19
CA VAL A 28 7.91 -0.41 7.29
C VAL A 28 7.22 -0.78 8.59
N GLY A 29 7.52 -1.98 9.11
CA GLY A 29 6.92 -2.52 10.32
C GLY A 29 6.07 -3.77 10.05
N GLY A 30 4.97 -3.97 10.76
CA GLY A 30 3.97 -5.01 10.45
C GLY A 30 4.35 -6.47 10.72
N TRP A 31 5.63 -6.78 10.94
CA TRP A 31 6.09 -8.13 11.25
C TRP A 31 6.61 -8.28 12.69
N GLY A 32 6.47 -9.48 13.27
CA GLY A 32 7.09 -9.86 14.55
C GLY A 32 6.84 -8.84 15.68
N ALA A 33 7.91 -8.21 16.16
CA ALA A 33 7.85 -7.21 17.23
C ALA A 33 7.16 -5.88 16.85
N SER A 34 6.80 -5.67 15.58
CA SER A 34 6.01 -4.51 15.10
C SER A 34 4.70 -4.93 14.44
N TYR A 35 4.13 -6.09 14.80
CA TYR A 35 2.88 -6.60 14.20
C TYR A 35 1.70 -5.59 14.19
N ASN A 36 1.67 -4.66 15.15
CA ASN A 36 0.67 -3.58 15.25
C ASN A 36 1.35 -2.20 15.17
N ASN A 37 2.35 -2.07 14.29
CA ASN A 37 3.06 -0.83 14.01
C ASN A 37 3.56 -0.88 12.56
N ILE A 38 2.80 -0.34 11.62
CA ILE A 38 3.17 -0.31 10.19
C ILE A 38 2.75 1.00 9.53
N VAL A 39 3.57 1.45 8.59
CA VAL A 39 3.23 2.43 7.55
C VAL A 39 3.45 1.78 6.19
N GLN A 40 2.47 1.87 5.30
CA GLN A 40 2.48 1.15 4.03
C GLN A 40 1.78 1.93 2.90
N ILE A 41 2.19 1.63 1.67
CA ILE A 41 1.59 2.15 0.43
C ILE A 41 1.56 1.03 -0.60
N GLY A 42 0.49 0.97 -1.39
CA GLY A 42 0.32 -0.08 -2.37
C GLY A 42 -0.81 0.15 -3.34
N THR A 43 -1.09 -0.90 -4.10
CA THR A 43 -2.25 -1.02 -4.96
C THR A 43 -3.20 -2.11 -4.45
N LEU A 44 -4.47 -1.98 -4.79
CA LEU A 44 -5.50 -3.00 -4.57
C LEU A 44 -6.25 -3.19 -5.88
N ALA A 45 -6.15 -4.38 -6.44
CA ALA A 45 -7.00 -4.85 -7.51
C ALA A 45 -8.17 -5.61 -6.88
N TYR A 46 -9.41 -5.27 -7.22
CA TYR A 46 -10.59 -5.98 -6.70
C TYR A 46 -11.78 -5.92 -7.65
N VAL A 47 -12.70 -6.87 -7.48
CA VAL A 47 -14.01 -6.86 -8.12
C VAL A 47 -14.99 -6.11 -7.22
N THR A 48 -15.55 -5.02 -7.71
CA THR A 48 -16.56 -4.20 -7.03
C THR A 48 -17.89 -4.93 -6.90
N THR A 49 -18.79 -4.42 -6.05
CA THR A 49 -20.13 -4.99 -5.85
C THR A 49 -21.01 -5.00 -7.11
N ASP A 50 -20.76 -4.11 -8.08
CA ASP A 50 -21.43 -4.07 -9.39
C ASP A 50 -20.68 -4.86 -10.48
N GLY A 51 -19.63 -5.60 -10.11
CA GLY A 51 -18.93 -6.56 -10.98
C GLY A 51 -17.91 -5.92 -11.93
N GLN A 52 -17.44 -4.72 -11.63
CA GLN A 52 -16.31 -4.09 -12.32
C GLN A 52 -15.00 -4.46 -11.64
N ILE A 53 -13.90 -4.47 -12.41
CA ILE A 53 -12.57 -4.60 -11.83
C ILE A 53 -12.01 -3.18 -11.66
N GLU A 54 -11.61 -2.85 -10.44
CA GLU A 54 -10.92 -1.61 -10.11
C GLU A 54 -9.51 -1.88 -9.59
N HIS A 55 -8.61 -0.96 -9.91
CA HIS A 55 -7.21 -0.96 -9.45
C HIS A 55 -6.95 0.38 -8.76
N THR A 56 -6.91 0.36 -7.44
CA THR A 56 -6.80 1.56 -6.62
C THR A 56 -5.42 1.68 -6.02
N VAL A 57 -5.00 2.91 -5.75
CA VAL A 57 -3.80 3.25 -5.00
C VAL A 57 -4.23 3.65 -3.60
N TRP A 58 -3.53 3.15 -2.59
CA TRP A 58 -3.86 3.40 -1.20
C TRP A 58 -2.62 3.51 -0.34
N TYR A 59 -2.76 4.14 0.83
CA TYR A 59 -1.79 4.06 1.92
C TYR A 59 -2.49 3.76 3.24
N GLU A 60 -1.75 3.21 4.20
CA GLU A 60 -2.25 2.91 5.53
C GLU A 60 -1.17 3.16 6.59
N THR A 61 -1.62 3.60 7.77
CA THR A 61 -0.88 3.45 9.03
C THR A 61 -1.62 2.48 9.94
N LEU A 62 -0.92 1.85 10.87
CA LEU A 62 -1.53 1.08 11.95
C LEU A 62 -0.63 1.11 13.19
N PRO A 63 -1.07 1.66 14.34
CA PRO A 63 -2.27 2.47 14.57
C PRO A 63 -2.11 3.96 14.20
N PRO A 64 -3.21 4.70 13.95
CA PRO A 64 -4.58 4.20 13.82
C PRO A 64 -4.71 3.42 12.52
N ASN A 65 -5.53 2.36 12.49
CA ASN A 65 -5.86 1.67 11.25
C ASN A 65 -6.59 2.65 10.31
N SER A 66 -5.92 3.08 9.24
CA SER A 66 -6.40 4.15 8.37
C SER A 66 -6.07 3.86 6.91
N TRP A 67 -6.82 2.96 6.30
CA TRP A 67 -6.76 2.70 4.86
C TRP A 67 -7.31 3.88 4.06
N THR A 68 -6.46 4.52 3.26
CA THR A 68 -6.81 5.75 2.54
C THR A 68 -6.60 5.59 1.04
N PHE A 69 -7.68 5.71 0.29
CA PHE A 69 -7.67 5.78 -1.18
C PHE A 69 -7.04 7.10 -1.67
N ILE A 70 -6.14 7.03 -2.66
CA ILE A 70 -5.47 8.20 -3.23
C ILE A 70 -5.43 8.25 -4.76
N GLY A 71 -5.99 7.26 -5.46
CA GLY A 71 -6.07 7.29 -6.92
C GLY A 71 -6.26 5.93 -7.57
N TYR A 72 -6.10 5.89 -8.90
CA TYR A 72 -6.26 4.69 -9.71
C TYR A 72 -5.02 4.41 -10.55
N VAL A 73 -4.79 3.13 -10.81
CA VAL A 73 -3.88 2.62 -11.86
C VAL A 73 -4.67 1.64 -12.74
N ALA A 74 -4.02 0.92 -13.65
CA ALA A 74 -4.62 -0.11 -14.46
C ALA A 74 -3.80 -1.41 -14.46
N ALA A 75 -4.47 -2.53 -14.72
CA ALA A 75 -3.79 -3.81 -14.91
C ALA A 75 -2.70 -3.71 -15.99
N GLY A 76 -1.51 -4.23 -15.67
CA GLY A 76 -0.35 -4.20 -16.57
C GLY A 76 0.54 -2.97 -16.43
N ASP A 77 0.12 -1.94 -15.69
CA ASP A 77 0.93 -0.76 -15.44
C ASP A 77 2.22 -1.09 -14.68
N LYS A 78 3.32 -0.41 -15.01
CA LYS A 78 4.59 -0.46 -14.28
C LYS A 78 4.55 0.52 -13.12
N VAL A 79 4.43 -0.02 -11.92
CA VAL A 79 4.36 0.76 -10.68
C VAL A 79 5.72 0.77 -10.00
N PHE A 80 6.14 1.94 -9.53
CA PHE A 80 7.26 2.13 -8.62
C PHE A 80 6.78 2.80 -7.34
N ALA A 81 7.09 2.22 -6.18
CA ALA A 81 6.73 2.80 -4.89
C ALA A 81 7.95 3.03 -4.00
N SER A 82 7.85 4.02 -3.13
CA SER A 82 8.85 4.34 -2.11
C SER A 82 8.22 4.82 -0.81
N ILE A 83 8.78 4.40 0.32
CA ILE A 83 8.55 4.98 1.64
C ILE A 83 9.90 5.44 2.16
N GLU A 84 10.02 6.71 2.58
CA GLU A 84 11.28 7.31 3.01
C GLU A 84 11.08 8.15 4.26
N LEU A 85 11.89 7.94 5.29
CA LEU A 85 11.92 8.78 6.48
C LEU A 85 12.57 10.12 6.13
N GLU A 86 11.91 11.23 6.48
CA GLU A 86 12.47 12.56 6.27
C GLU A 86 13.80 12.74 6.99
N HIS A 87 14.75 13.38 6.32
CA HIS A 87 16.07 13.63 6.88
C HIS A 87 15.98 14.44 8.19
N GLY A 88 16.52 13.88 9.27
CA GLY A 88 16.47 14.49 10.60
C GLY A 88 15.16 14.27 11.36
N SER A 89 14.19 13.57 10.76
CA SER A 89 12.95 13.18 11.44
C SER A 89 13.06 11.78 12.05
N ALA A 90 12.23 11.52 13.06
CA ALA A 90 12.02 10.19 13.62
C ALA A 90 10.67 9.59 13.25
N GLN A 91 9.77 10.37 12.65
CA GLN A 91 8.36 10.00 12.47
C GLN A 91 7.69 10.53 11.20
N LEU A 92 8.33 11.41 10.43
CA LEU A 92 7.75 11.93 9.18
C LEU A 92 8.21 11.05 8.01
N TRP A 93 7.24 10.41 7.36
CA TRP A 93 7.48 9.48 6.25
C TRP A 93 6.89 10.03 4.97
N ASN A 94 7.70 10.09 3.92
CA ASN A 94 7.30 10.40 2.56
C ASN A 94 6.97 9.12 1.81
N LEU A 95 5.70 8.95 1.47
CA LEU A 95 5.19 7.83 0.69
C LEU A 95 4.96 8.34 -0.73
N ALA A 96 5.40 7.56 -1.71
CA ALA A 96 5.14 7.84 -3.12
C ALA A 96 4.86 6.55 -3.88
N LEU A 97 3.93 6.63 -4.82
CA LEU A 97 3.66 5.60 -5.83
C LEU A 97 3.57 6.28 -7.19
N VAL A 98 4.35 5.79 -8.13
CA VAL A 98 4.46 6.33 -9.49
C VAL A 98 4.04 5.22 -10.44
N ASP A 99 2.98 5.48 -11.21
CA ASP A 99 2.71 4.69 -12.39
C ASP A 99 3.59 5.21 -13.52
N GLN A 100 4.63 4.44 -13.84
CA GLN A 100 5.62 4.75 -14.86
C GLN A 100 5.07 4.57 -16.29
N THR A 101 3.91 3.94 -16.44
CA THR A 101 3.22 3.75 -17.74
C THR A 101 2.53 5.03 -18.15
N THR A 102 1.77 5.64 -17.23
CA THR A 102 1.03 6.87 -17.48
C THR A 102 1.74 8.14 -16.98
N ASN A 103 2.86 7.99 -16.28
CA ASN A 103 3.59 9.05 -15.55
C ASN A 103 2.76 9.73 -14.44
N GLN A 104 1.70 9.09 -13.96
CA GLN A 104 0.96 9.55 -12.79
C GLN A 104 1.76 9.32 -11.51
N THR A 105 1.62 10.24 -10.55
CA THR A 105 2.35 10.22 -9.30
C THR A 105 1.42 10.53 -8.14
N PHE A 106 1.38 9.63 -7.17
CA PHE A 106 0.65 9.74 -5.91
C PHE A 106 1.66 9.94 -4.79
N LYS A 107 1.46 10.97 -3.95
CA LYS A 107 2.38 11.31 -2.86
C LYS A 107 1.61 11.71 -1.62
N VAL A 108 2.08 11.26 -0.47
CA VAL A 108 1.58 11.68 0.84
C VAL A 108 2.73 11.70 1.85
N THR A 109 2.71 12.67 2.76
CA THR A 109 3.59 12.69 3.92
C THR A 109 2.77 12.35 5.14
N VAL A 110 3.18 11.33 5.90
CA VAL A 110 2.48 10.90 7.11
C VAL A 110 3.36 11.06 8.35
N SER A 111 2.77 11.47 9.46
CA SER A 111 3.42 11.48 10.78
C SER A 111 3.08 10.19 11.51
N PHE A 112 4.04 9.28 11.62
CA PHE A 112 3.88 7.96 12.21
C PHE A 112 5.14 7.50 12.97
N SER A 113 4.97 7.18 14.26
CA SER A 113 6.03 6.66 15.13
C SER A 113 6.29 5.18 14.85
N SER A 114 7.03 4.89 13.78
CA SER A 114 7.44 3.53 13.41
C SER A 114 8.50 2.97 14.36
N HIS A 115 8.47 1.67 14.61
CA HIS A 115 9.56 0.95 15.26
C HIS A 115 10.82 0.85 14.36
N ARG A 116 10.69 1.04 13.04
CA ARG A 116 11.82 1.04 12.08
C ARG A 116 12.67 -0.24 12.09
N ILE A 117 12.02 -1.41 12.25
CA ILE A 117 12.72 -2.70 12.41
C ILE A 117 12.52 -3.71 11.28
N TYR A 118 11.50 -3.56 10.43
CA TYR A 118 11.25 -4.41 9.25
C TYR A 118 10.87 -3.58 8.04
N SER A 119 11.23 -4.07 6.85
CA SER A 119 10.87 -3.51 5.56
C SER A 119 10.33 -4.63 4.70
N ASP A 120 9.17 -4.43 4.09
CA ASP A 120 8.43 -5.50 3.44
C ASP A 120 8.02 -5.12 2.02
N PHE A 121 7.91 -6.12 1.16
CA PHE A 121 7.29 -6.05 -0.15
C PHE A 121 6.42 -7.29 -0.32
N ILE A 122 5.10 -7.10 -0.31
CA ILE A 122 4.12 -8.16 -0.09
C ILE A 122 3.07 -8.14 -1.20
N VAL A 123 2.64 -9.35 -1.56
CA VAL A 123 1.40 -9.60 -2.29
C VAL A 123 0.46 -10.31 -1.33
N GLU A 124 -0.69 -9.71 -1.06
CA GLU A 124 -1.60 -10.11 0.01
C GLU A 124 -3.02 -10.33 -0.52
N ASP A 125 -3.70 -11.32 0.07
CA ASP A 125 -5.15 -11.48 0.03
C ASP A 125 -5.69 -10.93 1.36
N PRO A 126 -5.97 -9.62 1.45
CA PRO A 126 -6.28 -8.99 2.74
C PRO A 126 -7.61 -9.50 3.31
N ASP A 127 -7.65 -9.73 4.62
CA ASP A 127 -8.86 -10.23 5.26
C ASP A 127 -9.96 -9.15 5.33
N ALA A 128 -10.97 -9.33 4.48
CA ALA A 128 -12.18 -8.51 4.41
C ALA A 128 -13.02 -8.48 5.70
N THR A 129 -12.86 -9.47 6.57
CA THR A 129 -13.67 -9.64 7.79
C THR A 129 -13.02 -9.04 9.03
N SER A 130 -11.78 -8.56 8.91
CA SER A 130 -11.25 -7.65 9.92
C SER A 130 -12.06 -6.34 9.87
N ASN A 131 -12.35 -5.71 11.01
CA ASN A 131 -13.14 -4.45 11.10
C ASN A 131 -12.51 -3.24 10.37
N ASN A 132 -11.52 -3.49 9.52
CA ASN A 132 -10.33 -2.70 9.27
C ASN A 132 -9.69 -3.05 7.90
N GLY A 133 -10.25 -4.00 7.15
CA GLY A 133 -9.81 -4.34 5.79
C GLY A 133 -10.29 -3.31 4.76
N PRO A 134 -9.85 -3.44 3.49
CA PRO A 134 -10.30 -2.54 2.43
C PRO A 134 -11.83 -2.52 2.33
N PRO A 135 -12.45 -1.35 2.04
CA PRO A 135 -13.89 -1.24 1.88
C PRO A 135 -14.29 -1.86 0.53
N TYR A 136 -14.80 -3.08 0.53
CA TYR A 136 -15.40 -3.69 -0.67
C TYR A 136 -16.72 -2.99 -1.04
#